data_AF-A0A1A7XYQ2-F1
#
_entry.id   AF-A0A1A7XYQ2-F1
#
_cell.length_a   1.000
_cell.length_b   1.000
_cell.length_c   1.000
_cell.angle_alpha   90.00
_cell.angle_beta   90.00
_cell.angle_gamma   90.00
#
_symmetry.space_group_name_H-M   'P 1'
#
loop_
_entity.id
_entity.type
_entity.pdbx_description
1 polymer ?
#
loop_
_entity_poly.entity_id
_entity_poly.type
_entity_poly.pdbx_seq_one_letter_code
_entity_poly.pdbx_strand_id
1 'polypeptide(L)'
;EELTHVVMGELDQELQKFLSKASYRPHVVTVQWLLDSFSRGGLLPEEGYLHPDCLPPAAAAASMPPPRSSRSSAGPPVPSPTTPRIKTAEEDLLSQYMDDDPTVVDLPPPPGENHRESINVAAVPQPESWEPSHTRTTQDSIQQEGLFAGRSFLLVGFGPEAEAQFSMLISEQRGKLLPARTRVVADYAVVPLLGCSVEATVDEVVTDTWLAMCVEKECVLQLSANPLFVPVPVREGHFPL
;
A
#
# COMPACT_ATOMS: atom_id res chain seq x y z
N GLU A 1 3.15 -1.19 11.56
CA GLU A 1 2.21 -2.06 10.84
C GLU A 1 2.81 -3.45 10.79
N GLU A 2 2.08 -4.47 11.21
CA GLU A 2 2.52 -5.87 11.16
C GLU A 2 1.76 -6.58 10.04
N LEU A 3 2.47 -7.38 9.24
CA LEU A 3 1.87 -8.12 8.13
C LEU A 3 0.99 -9.26 8.67
N THR A 4 -0.34 -9.18 8.47
CA THR A 4 -1.30 -10.17 8.97
C THR A 4 -1.72 -11.20 7.92
N HIS A 5 -1.81 -10.79 6.65
CA HIS A 5 -2.30 -11.61 5.54
C HIS A 5 -1.39 -11.52 4.32
N VAL A 6 -1.26 -12.65 3.63
CA VAL A 6 -0.63 -12.73 2.31
C VAL A 6 -1.64 -13.36 1.38
N VAL A 7 -2.14 -12.58 0.42
CA VAL A 7 -3.05 -13.09 -0.61
C VAL A 7 -2.22 -13.67 -1.74
N MET A 8 -2.23 -14.99 -1.88
CA MET A 8 -1.45 -15.76 -2.87
C MET A 8 -2.37 -16.35 -3.93
N GLY A 9 -2.06 -16.10 -5.20
CA GLY A 9 -2.75 -16.69 -6.34
C GLY A 9 -2.12 -18.02 -6.76
N GLU A 10 -0.89 -17.94 -7.28
CA GLU A 10 -0.05 -19.10 -7.60
C GLU A 10 1.09 -19.22 -6.59
N LEU A 11 1.62 -20.43 -6.42
CA LEU A 11 2.72 -20.69 -5.51
C LEU A 11 4.00 -19.99 -5.97
N ASP A 12 4.44 -19.01 -5.19
CA ASP A 12 5.75 -18.38 -5.32
C ASP A 12 6.74 -19.01 -4.33
N GLN A 13 7.75 -19.70 -4.85
CA GLN A 13 8.78 -20.37 -4.06
C GLN A 13 9.68 -19.37 -3.31
N GLU A 14 9.91 -18.18 -3.87
CA GLU A 14 10.70 -17.14 -3.21
C GLU A 14 9.95 -16.57 -2.02
N LEU A 15 8.65 -16.28 -2.20
CA LEU A 15 7.76 -15.86 -1.14
C LEU A 15 7.60 -16.95 -0.06
N GLN A 16 7.45 -18.22 -0.43
CA GLN A 16 7.38 -19.34 0.53
C GLN A 16 8.67 -19.45 1.36
N LYS A 17 9.84 -19.29 0.71
CA LYS A 17 11.13 -19.26 1.39
C LYS A 17 11.25 -18.07 2.34
N PHE A 18 10.77 -16.90 1.94
CA PHE A 18 10.71 -15.72 2.80
C PHE A 18 9.83 -15.98 4.02
N LEU A 19 8.61 -16.49 3.82
CA LEU A 19 7.67 -16.81 4.90
C LEU A 19 8.19 -17.88 5.86
N SER A 20 8.98 -18.84 5.37
CA SER A 20 9.62 -19.85 6.21
C SER A 20 10.68 -19.29 7.17
N LYS A 21 11.26 -18.13 6.83
CA LYS A 21 12.31 -17.44 7.60
C LYS A 21 11.77 -16.29 8.44
N ALA A 22 10.58 -15.79 8.12
CA ALA A 22 9.94 -14.72 8.85
C ALA A 22 9.64 -15.18 10.29
N SER A 23 9.90 -14.29 11.25
CA SER A 23 9.55 -14.52 12.66
C SER A 23 8.04 -14.50 12.89
N TYR A 24 7.30 -13.81 12.01
CA TYR A 24 5.86 -13.73 12.01
C TYR A 24 5.28 -14.70 10.98
N ARG A 25 4.19 -15.38 11.33
CA ARG A 25 3.44 -16.27 10.42
C ARG A 25 2.13 -15.60 9.99
N PRO A 26 2.13 -14.83 8.89
CA PRO A 26 0.89 -14.28 8.36
C PRO A 26 -0.02 -15.40 7.81
N HIS A 27 -1.31 -15.14 7.74
CA HIS A 27 -2.27 -16.03 7.09
C HIS A 27 -2.05 -15.99 5.59
N VAL A 28 -1.63 -17.11 4.99
CA VAL A 28 -1.53 -17.24 3.55
C VAL A 28 -2.87 -17.70 3.02
N VAL A 29 -3.62 -16.78 2.42
CA VAL A 29 -4.98 -17.00 1.91
C VAL A 29 -5.00 -16.92 0.39
N THR A 30 -6.00 -17.54 -0.23
CA THR A 30 -6.25 -17.45 -1.67
C THR A 30 -6.91 -16.11 -2.05
N VAL A 31 -6.83 -15.75 -3.33
CA VAL A 31 -7.54 -14.58 -3.89
C VAL A 31 -9.04 -14.62 -3.60
N GLN A 32 -9.62 -15.81 -3.45
CA GLN A 32 -11.03 -16.00 -3.14
C GLN A 32 -11.42 -15.36 -1.79
N TRP A 33 -10.53 -15.38 -0.78
CA TRP A 33 -10.78 -14.72 0.51
C TRP A 33 -11.01 -13.22 0.35
N LEU A 34 -10.16 -12.58 -0.47
CA LEU A 34 -10.24 -11.15 -0.73
C LEU A 34 -11.53 -10.79 -1.47
N LEU A 35 -11.88 -11.58 -2.50
CA LEU A 35 -13.10 -11.37 -3.30
C LEU A 35 -14.37 -11.56 -2.48
N ASP A 36 -14.44 -12.60 -1.65
CA ASP A 36 -15.62 -12.88 -0.83
C ASP A 36 -15.74 -11.90 0.34
N SER A 37 -14.61 -11.49 0.94
CA SER A 37 -14.57 -10.45 1.98
C SER A 37 -15.07 -9.11 1.42
N PHE A 38 -14.60 -8.74 0.22
CA PHE A 38 -15.09 -7.54 -0.47
C PHE A 38 -16.58 -7.63 -0.79
N SER A 39 -17.03 -8.76 -1.35
CA SER A 39 -18.42 -8.97 -1.75
C SER A 39 -19.39 -8.93 -0.56
N ARG A 40 -18.95 -9.37 0.62
CA ARG A 40 -19.74 -9.36 1.86
C ARG A 40 -19.58 -8.07 2.67
N GLY A 41 -18.67 -7.18 2.27
CA GLY A 41 -18.42 -5.90 2.92
C GLY A 41 -17.66 -5.99 4.24
N GLY A 42 -16.84 -7.03 4.44
CA GLY A 42 -16.05 -7.21 5.66
C GLY A 42 -15.13 -8.41 5.61
N LEU A 43 -14.13 -8.44 6.49
CA LEU A 43 -13.16 -9.53 6.61
C LEU A 43 -13.85 -10.83 7.01
N LEU A 44 -13.63 -11.89 6.21
CA LEU A 44 -14.12 -13.23 6.52
C LEU A 44 -13.07 -14.05 7.26
N PRO A 45 -13.50 -15.11 7.98
CA PRO A 45 -12.56 -16.06 8.59
C PRO A 45 -11.66 -16.72 7.53
N GLU A 46 -10.39 -16.89 7.87
CA GLU A 46 -9.32 -17.32 6.97
C GLU A 46 -9.31 -18.84 6.76
N GLU A 47 -9.88 -19.64 7.68
CA GLU A 47 -9.72 -21.10 7.74
C GLU A 47 -10.23 -21.81 6.48
N GLY A 48 -11.24 -21.23 5.81
CA GLY A 48 -11.82 -21.76 4.58
C GLY A 48 -11.07 -21.35 3.31
N TYR A 49 -10.08 -20.47 3.43
CA TYR A 49 -9.41 -19.85 2.29
C TYR A 49 -7.88 -19.97 2.33
N LEU A 50 -7.32 -20.70 3.29
CA LEU A 50 -5.88 -20.93 3.38
C LEU A 50 -5.34 -21.54 2.08
N HIS A 51 -4.17 -21.07 1.65
CA HIS A 51 -3.53 -21.58 0.45
C HIS A 51 -3.06 -23.03 0.69
N PRO A 52 -3.43 -24.01 -0.16
CA PRO A 52 -3.19 -25.43 0.09
C PRO A 52 -1.70 -25.77 0.22
N ASP A 53 -0.84 -25.10 -0.57
CA ASP A 53 0.61 -25.30 -0.56
C ASP A 53 1.34 -24.66 0.64
N CYS A 54 0.60 -23.91 1.46
CA CYS A 54 1.10 -23.29 2.68
C CYS A 54 0.50 -23.91 3.95
N LEU A 55 -0.31 -24.97 3.80
CA LEU A 55 -0.80 -25.73 4.94
C LEU A 55 0.35 -26.50 5.60
N PRO A 56 0.36 -26.59 6.94
CA PRO A 56 1.25 -27.52 7.61
C PRO A 56 1.06 -28.92 7.02
N PRO A 57 2.14 -29.71 6.82
CA PRO A 57 2.01 -31.09 6.44
C PRO A 57 1.02 -31.75 7.41
N ALA A 58 -0.10 -32.24 6.90
CA ALA A 58 -1.13 -32.86 7.71
C ALA A 58 -0.43 -33.85 8.64
N ALA A 59 -0.57 -33.67 9.95
CA ALA A 59 0.07 -34.52 10.93
C ALA A 59 -0.21 -35.97 10.53
N ALA A 60 0.82 -36.66 10.05
CA ALA A 60 0.70 -38.04 9.59
C ALA A 60 -0.04 -38.77 10.70
N ALA A 61 -1.23 -39.28 10.38
CA ALA A 61 -2.16 -39.84 11.35
C ALA A 61 -1.36 -40.67 12.37
N ALA A 62 -1.17 -40.09 13.56
CA ALA A 62 -0.50 -40.78 14.63
C ALA A 62 -1.36 -42.00 14.89
N SER A 63 -0.89 -43.16 14.45
CA SER A 63 -1.50 -44.45 14.70
C SER A 63 -1.44 -44.62 16.21
N MET A 64 -2.47 -44.14 16.90
CA MET A 64 -2.67 -44.38 18.32
C MET A 64 -2.76 -45.89 18.49
N PRO A 65 -1.85 -46.53 19.25
CA PRO A 65 -1.98 -47.95 19.52
C PRO A 65 -3.30 -48.19 20.27
N PRO A 66 -4.02 -49.29 19.99
CA PRO A 66 -5.35 -49.51 20.57
C PRO A 66 -5.26 -49.57 22.09
N PRO A 67 -6.28 -49.04 22.81
CA PRO A 67 -6.30 -49.09 24.26
C PRO A 67 -6.32 -50.56 24.71
N ARG A 68 -5.30 -50.96 25.47
CA ARG A 68 -5.22 -52.29 26.07
C ARG A 68 -6.36 -52.41 27.08
N SER A 69 -7.34 -53.25 26.75
CA SER A 69 -8.44 -53.62 27.62
C SER A 69 -7.88 -54.31 28.88
N SER A 70 -7.89 -53.63 30.02
CA SER A 70 -7.57 -54.20 31.33
C SER A 70 -8.84 -54.81 31.94
N ARG A 71 -8.80 -56.14 32.10
CA ARG A 71 -9.84 -56.96 32.74
C ARG A 71 -10.05 -56.52 34.19
N SER A 72 -11.29 -56.15 34.53
CA SER A 72 -11.72 -55.92 35.91
C SER A 72 -11.92 -57.26 36.65
N SER A 73 -11.38 -57.37 37.86
CA SER A 73 -11.75 -58.37 38.87
C SER A 73 -11.83 -57.69 40.24
N ALA A 74 -12.82 -58.12 41.03
CA ALA A 74 -13.43 -57.46 42.18
C ALA A 74 -12.65 -57.53 43.52
N GLY A 75 -12.90 -56.56 44.42
CA GLY A 75 -12.85 -56.71 45.91
C GLY A 75 -11.97 -55.69 46.70
N PRO A 76 -12.30 -55.30 47.96
CA PRO A 76 -12.28 -53.89 48.45
C PRO A 76 -11.44 -53.64 49.77
N PRO A 77 -11.57 -52.52 50.55
CA PRO A 77 -11.20 -51.10 50.30
C PRO A 77 -10.31 -50.40 51.40
N VAL A 78 -9.97 -49.10 51.19
CA VAL A 78 -9.59 -47.98 52.15
C VAL A 78 -8.09 -47.78 52.50
N PRO A 79 -7.53 -46.56 52.78
CA PRO A 79 -7.84 -45.15 52.40
C PRO A 79 -6.69 -44.39 51.65
N SER A 80 -7.00 -43.18 51.16
CA SER A 80 -6.16 -42.08 50.62
C SER A 80 -4.92 -41.71 51.47
N PRO A 81 -3.86 -40.97 51.01
CA PRO A 81 -3.95 -39.73 50.20
C PRO A 81 -2.80 -39.41 49.19
N THR A 82 -2.96 -38.28 48.50
CA THR A 82 -1.90 -37.38 47.99
C THR A 82 -1.43 -37.57 46.54
N THR A 83 -1.79 -36.57 45.72
CA THR A 83 -1.21 -36.16 44.44
C THR A 83 0.32 -36.02 44.47
N PRO A 84 1.08 -36.54 43.48
CA PRO A 84 2.44 -36.10 43.18
C PRO A 84 2.44 -35.23 41.91
N ARG A 85 2.69 -33.93 42.00
CA ARG A 85 4.02 -33.26 42.00
C ARG A 85 4.66 -33.21 40.60
N ILE A 86 4.01 -32.50 39.67
CA ILE A 86 4.63 -31.88 38.49
C ILE A 86 4.94 -30.43 38.89
N LYS A 87 6.00 -30.21 39.67
CA LYS A 87 6.49 -28.86 40.03
C LYS A 87 8.00 -28.80 40.15
N THR A 88 8.66 -29.94 40.35
CA THR A 88 10.11 -29.98 40.59
C THR A 88 10.97 -29.85 39.34
N ALA A 89 10.41 -30.00 38.14
CA ALA A 89 11.17 -29.90 36.89
C ALA A 89 11.18 -28.47 36.29
N GLU A 90 10.21 -27.63 36.67
CA GLU A 90 10.12 -26.24 36.18
C GLU A 90 10.96 -25.26 37.03
N GLU A 91 11.16 -25.54 38.32
CA GLU A 91 11.96 -24.69 39.22
C GLU A 91 13.47 -24.74 38.92
N ASP A 92 13.98 -25.88 38.43
CA ASP A 92 15.41 -26.04 38.09
C ASP A 92 15.79 -25.32 36.79
N LEU A 93 14.83 -25.19 35.85
CA LEU A 93 15.03 -24.42 34.61
C LEU A 93 15.04 -22.90 34.85
N LEU A 94 14.28 -22.42 35.84
CA LEU A 94 14.19 -20.99 36.17
C LEU A 94 15.40 -20.48 36.96
N SER A 95 16.12 -21.37 37.63
CA SER A 95 17.28 -21.03 38.46
C SER A 95 18.54 -20.65 37.66
N GLN A 96 18.51 -20.78 36.33
CA GLN A 96 19.64 -20.44 35.45
C GLN A 96 19.67 -18.96 35.02
N TYR A 97 18.67 -18.17 35.41
CA TYR A 97 18.51 -16.77 34.98
C TYR A 97 18.58 -15.74 36.12
N MET A 98 18.91 -16.17 37.35
CA MET A 98 18.83 -15.33 38.56
C MET A 98 20.14 -15.12 39.32
N ASP A 99 21.31 -15.33 38.70
CA ASP A 99 22.59 -14.90 39.28
C ASP A 99 23.18 -13.73 38.47
N ASP A 100 22.88 -12.52 38.98
CA ASP A 100 23.67 -11.28 39.18
C ASP A 100 24.87 -10.95 38.26
N ASP A 101 25.25 -9.69 37.99
CA ASP A 101 24.72 -8.32 38.11
C ASP A 101 25.80 -7.41 37.40
N PRO A 102 25.98 -6.10 37.64
CA PRO A 102 25.99 -5.08 36.59
C PRO A 102 27.37 -4.43 36.40
N THR A 103 27.60 -3.69 35.31
CA THR A 103 28.67 -2.67 35.31
C THR A 103 28.26 -1.42 34.53
N VAL A 104 27.95 -0.40 35.33
CA VAL A 104 27.84 1.03 35.02
C VAL A 104 29.20 1.59 34.60
N VAL A 105 29.27 2.29 33.46
CA VAL A 105 30.24 3.37 33.17
C VAL A 105 29.56 4.29 32.14
N ASP A 106 28.89 5.34 32.60
CA ASP A 106 29.39 6.73 32.72
C ASP A 106 29.72 7.39 31.37
N LEU A 107 28.97 8.46 31.10
CA LEU A 107 29.04 9.29 29.90
C LEU A 107 29.72 10.61 30.27
N PRO A 108 30.77 11.05 29.56
CA PRO A 108 31.11 12.47 29.51
C PRO A 108 31.02 13.07 28.09
N PRO A 109 30.92 14.42 27.99
CA PRO A 109 30.12 15.16 27.02
C PRO A 109 30.88 15.64 25.76
N PRO A 110 30.18 16.17 24.73
CA PRO A 110 30.81 16.63 23.49
C PRO A 110 31.57 17.95 23.64
N PRO A 111 32.72 18.14 22.96
CA PRO A 111 33.34 19.45 22.86
C PRO A 111 32.69 20.26 21.73
N GLY A 112 32.44 21.53 22.03
CA GLY A 112 31.74 22.48 21.18
C GLY A 112 32.47 22.82 19.88
N GLU A 113 31.66 23.09 18.85
CA GLU A 113 32.11 23.66 17.59
C GLU A 113 31.81 25.15 17.55
N ASN A 114 32.87 25.90 17.30
CA ASN A 114 32.87 27.33 17.05
C ASN A 114 32.54 27.60 15.57
N HIS A 115 31.87 28.74 15.35
CA HIS A 115 32.14 29.68 14.28
C HIS A 115 31.70 29.37 12.83
N ARG A 116 30.77 30.24 12.37
CA ARG A 116 30.96 31.26 11.30
C ARG A 116 30.27 31.04 9.95
N GLU A 117 29.56 32.10 9.53
CA GLU A 117 29.31 32.58 8.14
C GLU A 117 28.37 31.71 7.26
N SER A 118 27.44 32.22 6.46
CA SER A 118 27.22 33.54 5.85
C SER A 118 25.76 33.66 5.39
N ILE A 119 25.21 34.87 5.50
CA ILE A 119 23.90 35.25 4.98
C ILE A 119 24.14 36.09 3.73
N ASN A 120 23.75 35.58 2.57
CA ASN A 120 23.69 36.27 1.28
C ASN A 120 22.37 35.82 0.62
N VAL A 121 21.63 36.58 -0.17
CA VAL A 121 21.65 37.94 -0.67
C VAL A 121 20.23 38.18 -1.19
N ALA A 122 19.70 39.38 -1.00
CA ALA A 122 18.48 39.84 -1.63
C ALA A 122 18.70 40.14 -3.13
N ALA A 123 17.73 39.85 -3.98
CA ALA A 123 17.19 40.78 -4.99
C ALA A 123 16.31 40.07 -6.03
N VAL A 124 15.02 40.42 -5.99
CA VAL A 124 14.07 40.42 -7.13
C VAL A 124 14.15 41.84 -7.71
N PRO A 125 14.14 42.06 -9.05
CA PRO A 125 12.87 42.32 -9.75
C PRO A 125 12.78 41.82 -11.21
N GLN A 126 11.66 41.13 -11.52
CA GLN A 126 10.55 41.50 -12.44
C GLN A 126 10.82 42.20 -13.83
N PRO A 127 9.84 42.26 -14.76
CA PRO A 127 9.89 41.62 -16.08
C PRO A 127 9.60 42.58 -17.26
N GLU A 128 9.92 42.17 -18.50
CA GLU A 128 9.49 42.87 -19.72
C GLU A 128 9.08 41.80 -20.74
N SER A 129 7.80 41.50 -20.99
CA SER A 129 6.79 42.23 -21.78
C SER A 129 7.27 42.62 -23.18
N TRP A 130 6.90 41.86 -24.22
CA TRP A 130 6.40 42.38 -25.50
C TRP A 130 5.91 41.23 -26.41
N GLU A 131 4.61 41.19 -26.69
CA GLU A 131 4.10 40.79 -28.02
C GLU A 131 4.08 42.04 -28.91
N PRO A 132 4.15 41.93 -30.25
CA PRO A 132 2.89 41.87 -31.01
C PRO A 132 2.93 41.21 -32.41
N SER A 133 1.73 40.76 -32.83
CA SER A 133 1.21 40.71 -34.21
C SER A 133 1.42 39.42 -35.03
N HIS A 134 0.39 38.55 -35.03
CA HIS A 134 0.20 37.53 -36.05
C HIS A 134 -0.59 38.08 -37.25
N THR A 135 0.10 38.32 -38.36
CA THR A 135 -0.50 38.36 -39.69
C THR A 135 -0.64 36.94 -40.24
N ARG A 136 -1.84 36.66 -40.72
CA ARG A 136 -2.31 35.48 -41.44
C ARG A 136 -1.44 35.17 -42.67
N THR A 137 -0.94 33.94 -42.77
CA THR A 137 -1.01 33.01 -43.94
C THR A 137 0.06 31.94 -43.80
N THR A 138 -0.29 30.65 -43.73
CA THR A 138 0.14 29.61 -44.69
C THR A 138 -0.54 28.27 -44.41
N GLN A 139 -1.05 27.67 -45.48
CA GLN A 139 -1.33 26.25 -45.62
C GLN A 139 -0.04 25.44 -45.45
N ASP A 140 -0.18 24.18 -45.03
CA ASP A 140 0.87 23.17 -44.80
C ASP A 140 1.82 23.43 -43.64
N SER A 141 1.43 22.90 -42.50
CA SER A 141 2.36 22.09 -41.72
C SER A 141 1.57 20.93 -41.14
N ILE A 142 2.01 19.70 -41.41
CA ILE A 142 1.79 18.61 -40.46
C ILE A 142 2.59 19.02 -39.23
N GLN A 143 2.08 20.00 -38.48
CA GLN A 143 2.47 20.19 -37.10
C GLN A 143 2.06 18.89 -36.45
N GLN A 144 3.02 18.18 -35.86
CA GLN A 144 2.69 17.22 -34.81
C GLN A 144 1.94 18.02 -33.75
N GLU A 145 0.63 18.09 -33.91
CA GLU A 145 -0.27 18.53 -32.86
C GLU A 145 -0.02 17.55 -31.72
N GLY A 146 0.52 18.06 -30.61
CA GLY A 146 0.77 17.23 -29.44
C GLY A 146 -0.54 16.55 -29.04
N LEU A 147 -0.43 15.39 -28.39
CA LEU A 147 -1.56 14.54 -28.04
C LEU A 147 -2.73 15.30 -27.39
N PHE A 148 -2.42 16.34 -26.61
CA PHE A 148 -3.38 17.17 -25.89
C PHE A 148 -3.49 18.61 -26.43
N ALA A 149 -3.08 18.85 -27.68
CA ALA A 149 -3.21 20.15 -28.31
C ALA A 149 -4.65 20.65 -28.26
N GLY A 150 -4.84 21.88 -27.75
CA GLY A 150 -6.14 22.50 -27.59
C GLY A 150 -6.97 22.01 -26.39
N ARG A 151 -6.45 21.07 -25.59
CA ARG A 151 -7.09 20.59 -24.36
C ARG A 151 -6.52 21.28 -23.13
N SER A 152 -7.39 21.55 -22.17
CA SER A 152 -7.09 22.20 -20.90
C SER A 152 -7.29 21.26 -19.71
N PHE A 153 -6.37 21.31 -18.75
CA PHE A 153 -6.28 20.38 -17.65
C PHE A 153 -6.23 21.09 -16.31
N LEU A 154 -6.83 20.47 -15.31
CA LEU A 154 -6.73 20.82 -13.90
C LEU A 154 -6.16 19.62 -13.15
N LEU A 155 -5.16 19.82 -12.30
CA LEU A 155 -4.66 18.77 -11.39
C LEU A 155 -5.23 19.01 -10.00
N VAL A 156 -5.87 18.02 -9.40
CA VAL A 156 -6.54 18.17 -8.09
C VAL A 156 -6.24 16.98 -7.19
N GLY A 157 -5.89 17.25 -5.92
CA GLY A 157 -5.69 16.22 -4.91
C GLY A 157 -4.33 15.53 -4.94
N PHE A 158 -3.38 16.03 -5.73
CA PHE A 158 -2.00 15.53 -5.76
C PHE A 158 -1.09 16.29 -4.81
N GLY A 159 -0.03 15.62 -4.33
CA GLY A 159 1.09 16.30 -3.68
C GLY A 159 1.96 17.07 -4.70
N PRO A 160 2.83 17.98 -4.25
CA PRO A 160 3.58 18.87 -5.12
C PRO A 160 4.51 18.14 -6.10
N GLU A 161 5.06 16.99 -5.70
CA GLU A 161 5.91 16.17 -6.57
C GLU A 161 5.13 15.56 -7.73
N ALA A 162 4.03 14.87 -7.42
CA ALA A 162 3.16 14.27 -8.44
C ALA A 162 2.54 15.34 -9.34
N GLU A 163 2.10 16.48 -8.78
CA GLU A 163 1.58 17.60 -9.54
C GLU A 163 2.61 18.15 -10.54
N ALA A 164 3.87 18.29 -10.12
CA ALA A 164 4.95 18.72 -11.01
C ALA A 164 5.21 17.71 -12.14
N GLN A 165 5.20 16.41 -11.83
CA GLN A 165 5.35 15.34 -12.82
C GLN A 165 4.24 15.35 -13.87
N PHE A 166 2.97 15.42 -13.44
CA PHE A 166 1.84 15.46 -14.36
C PHE A 166 1.76 16.78 -15.14
N SER A 167 2.15 17.90 -14.52
CA SER A 167 2.24 19.19 -15.21
C SER A 167 3.23 19.15 -16.37
N MET A 168 4.41 18.56 -16.13
CA MET A 168 5.41 18.35 -17.16
C MET A 168 4.87 17.47 -18.29
N LEU A 169 4.30 16.31 -17.93
CA LEU A 169 3.71 15.36 -18.87
C LEU A 169 2.65 16.00 -19.79
N ILE A 170 1.73 16.77 -19.21
CA ILE A 170 0.69 17.48 -19.97
C ILE A 170 1.30 18.53 -20.90
N SER A 171 2.27 19.31 -20.40
CA SER A 171 2.90 20.39 -21.17
C SER A 171 3.74 19.87 -22.34
N GLU A 172 4.45 18.75 -22.18
CA GLU A 172 5.20 18.07 -23.23
C GLU A 172 4.28 17.62 -24.37
N GLN A 173 3.08 17.17 -24.01
CA GLN A 173 2.03 16.75 -24.95
C GLN A 173 1.16 17.91 -25.46
N ARG A 174 1.62 19.16 -25.31
CA ARG A 174 0.95 20.40 -25.75
C ARG A 174 -0.40 20.68 -25.09
N GLY A 175 -0.69 20.05 -23.95
CA GLY A 175 -1.85 20.36 -23.12
C GLY A 175 -1.65 21.65 -22.32
N LYS A 176 -2.75 22.35 -22.03
CA LYS A 176 -2.73 23.59 -21.25
C LYS A 176 -3.11 23.32 -19.80
N LEU A 177 -2.17 23.54 -18.87
CA LEU A 177 -2.49 23.49 -17.44
C LEU A 177 -3.22 24.77 -17.00
N LEU A 178 -4.34 24.61 -16.30
CA LEU A 178 -5.08 25.70 -15.68
C LEU A 178 -4.75 25.78 -14.18
N PRO A 179 -4.60 26.99 -13.62
CA PRO A 179 -4.47 27.15 -12.19
C PRO A 179 -5.72 26.65 -11.45
N ALA A 180 -5.52 26.13 -10.23
CA ALA A 180 -6.58 25.57 -9.38
C ALA A 180 -7.77 26.52 -9.14
N ARG A 181 -7.55 27.83 -9.17
CA ARG A 181 -8.57 28.88 -8.90
C ARG A 181 -8.93 29.68 -10.15
N THR A 182 -9.24 29.00 -11.25
CA THR A 182 -9.72 29.66 -12.47
C THR A 182 -11.24 29.64 -12.56
N ARG A 183 -11.82 30.67 -13.21
CA ARG A 183 -13.25 30.70 -13.56
C ARG A 183 -13.54 30.06 -14.92
N VAL A 184 -12.52 29.46 -15.54
CA VAL A 184 -12.60 28.84 -16.85
C VAL A 184 -12.86 27.35 -16.65
N VAL A 185 -13.79 26.79 -17.43
CA VAL A 185 -14.08 25.35 -17.42
C VAL A 185 -12.92 24.62 -18.08
N ALA A 186 -12.28 23.68 -17.36
CA ALA A 186 -11.27 22.81 -17.94
C ALA A 186 -11.92 21.67 -18.72
N ASP A 187 -11.25 21.17 -19.77
CA ASP A 187 -11.69 19.95 -20.46
C ASP A 187 -11.56 18.74 -19.53
N TYR A 188 -10.48 18.65 -18.76
CA TYR A 188 -10.22 17.51 -17.87
C TYR A 188 -9.79 17.97 -16.47
N ALA A 189 -10.38 17.40 -15.43
CA ALA A 189 -9.75 17.33 -14.12
C ALA A 189 -9.07 15.97 -13.94
N VAL A 190 -7.74 15.97 -13.79
CA VAL A 190 -7.00 14.78 -13.40
C VAL A 190 -6.97 14.71 -11.88
N VAL A 191 -7.36 13.56 -11.33
CA VAL A 191 -7.41 13.30 -9.89
C VAL A 191 -6.79 11.93 -9.56
N PRO A 192 -6.40 11.65 -8.31
CA PRO A 192 -5.97 10.31 -7.89
C PRO A 192 -7.05 9.25 -8.17
N LEU A 193 -6.64 7.99 -8.31
CA LEU A 193 -7.56 6.86 -8.56
C LEU A 193 -8.74 6.77 -7.58
N LEU A 194 -8.50 7.04 -6.29
CA LEU A 194 -9.53 7.03 -5.25
C LEU A 194 -10.37 8.33 -5.21
N GLY A 195 -10.14 9.22 -6.18
CA GLY A 195 -10.79 10.51 -6.30
C GLY A 195 -10.33 11.54 -5.27
N CYS A 196 -10.83 12.76 -5.46
CA CYS A 196 -10.76 13.84 -4.50
C CYS A 196 -11.95 14.78 -4.74
N SER A 197 -12.21 15.71 -3.81
CA SER A 197 -13.24 16.73 -4.03
C SER A 197 -12.79 17.70 -5.12
N VAL A 198 -13.55 17.78 -6.21
CA VAL A 198 -13.33 18.73 -7.30
C VAL A 198 -14.38 19.84 -7.19
N GLU A 199 -13.98 21.01 -6.70
CA GLU A 199 -14.87 22.17 -6.56
C GLU A 199 -15.04 22.96 -7.87
N ALA A 200 -14.14 22.75 -8.84
CA ALA A 200 -14.15 23.44 -10.11
C ALA A 200 -15.10 22.75 -11.11
N THR A 201 -15.76 23.55 -11.94
CA THR A 201 -16.52 23.04 -13.09
C THR A 201 -15.57 22.55 -14.17
N VAL A 202 -15.66 21.28 -14.52
CA VAL A 202 -14.88 20.62 -15.59
C VAL A 202 -15.81 19.79 -16.48
N ASP A 203 -15.42 19.55 -17.72
CA ASP A 203 -16.19 18.71 -18.65
C ASP A 203 -16.11 17.24 -18.25
N GLU A 204 -14.89 16.73 -18.02
CA GLU A 204 -14.64 15.34 -17.65
C GLU A 204 -13.70 15.23 -16.43
N VAL A 205 -13.97 14.25 -15.55
CA VAL A 205 -13.07 13.91 -14.43
C VAL A 205 -12.39 12.59 -14.74
N VAL A 206 -11.06 12.61 -14.78
CA VAL A 206 -10.21 11.49 -15.19
C VAL A 206 -9.16 11.21 -14.13
N THR A 207 -8.58 10.01 -14.16
CA THR A 207 -7.51 9.62 -13.23
C THR A 207 -6.12 9.90 -13.81
N ASP A 208 -5.11 9.91 -12.94
CA ASP A 208 -3.70 9.85 -13.33
C ASP A 208 -3.37 8.63 -14.20
N THR A 209 -4.09 7.52 -13.99
CA THR A 209 -3.97 6.30 -14.83
C THR A 209 -4.39 6.57 -16.27
N TRP A 210 -5.48 7.31 -16.50
CA TRP A 210 -5.89 7.67 -17.86
C TRP A 210 -4.85 8.56 -18.55
N LEU A 211 -4.32 9.56 -17.82
CA LEU A 211 -3.31 10.46 -18.35
C LEU A 211 -2.05 9.69 -18.77
N ALA A 212 -1.51 8.84 -17.88
CA ALA A 212 -0.33 8.04 -18.16
C ALA A 212 -0.54 7.10 -19.36
N MET A 213 -1.69 6.43 -19.43
CA MET A 213 -2.03 5.51 -20.52
C MET A 213 -2.22 6.23 -21.86
N CYS A 214 -2.81 7.43 -21.87
CA CYS A 214 -2.93 8.22 -23.10
C CYS A 214 -1.55 8.56 -23.68
N VAL A 215 -0.61 8.96 -22.81
CA VAL A 215 0.77 9.26 -23.25
C VAL A 215 1.48 7.99 -23.71
N GLU A 216 1.38 6.88 -22.96
CA GLU A 216 2.02 5.61 -23.34
C GLU A 216 1.52 5.09 -24.70
N LYS A 217 0.22 5.24 -24.97
CA LYS A 217 -0.39 4.79 -26.24
C LYS A 217 -0.39 5.85 -27.33
N GLU A 218 0.16 7.04 -27.06
CA GLU A 218 0.16 8.20 -27.96
C GLU A 218 -1.22 8.50 -28.56
N CYS A 219 -2.30 8.26 -27.79
CA CYS A 219 -3.68 8.48 -28.24
C CYS A 219 -4.61 8.82 -27.07
N VAL A 220 -5.61 9.66 -27.34
CA VAL A 220 -6.61 10.03 -26.32
C VAL A 220 -7.60 8.88 -26.19
N LEU A 221 -7.54 8.18 -25.06
CA LEU A 221 -8.34 6.98 -24.82
C LEU A 221 -9.76 7.34 -24.38
N GLN A 222 -10.73 6.53 -24.80
CA GLN A 222 -12.11 6.65 -24.31
C GLN A 222 -12.19 6.25 -22.84
N LEU A 223 -12.89 7.05 -22.02
CA LEU A 223 -13.03 6.79 -20.58
C LEU A 223 -13.73 5.46 -20.28
N SER A 224 -14.63 5.01 -21.16
CA SER A 224 -15.31 3.71 -21.04
C SER A 224 -14.41 2.50 -21.35
N ALA A 225 -13.22 2.70 -21.92
CA ALA A 225 -12.34 1.60 -22.30
C ALA A 225 -11.67 0.93 -21.08
N ASN A 226 -11.55 1.62 -19.96
CA ASN A 226 -11.01 1.07 -18.72
C ASN A 226 -11.68 1.72 -17.51
N PRO A 227 -12.24 0.94 -16.56
CA PRO A 227 -12.89 1.49 -15.37
C PRO A 227 -11.96 2.33 -14.49
N LEU A 228 -10.64 2.16 -14.58
CA LEU A 228 -9.66 2.95 -13.83
C LEU A 228 -9.41 4.33 -14.43
N PHE A 229 -10.00 4.66 -15.58
CA PHE A 229 -9.84 5.99 -16.21
C PHE A 229 -10.69 7.06 -15.55
N VAL A 230 -11.71 6.66 -14.80
CA VAL A 230 -12.54 7.53 -13.97
C VAL A 230 -12.33 7.20 -12.50
N PRO A 231 -12.51 8.16 -11.57
CA PRO A 231 -12.28 7.91 -10.16
C PRO A 231 -13.14 6.77 -9.62
N VAL A 232 -12.53 5.86 -8.88
CA VAL A 232 -13.23 4.71 -8.32
C VAL A 232 -14.09 5.19 -7.16
N PRO A 233 -15.42 4.95 -7.19
CA PRO A 233 -16.29 5.33 -6.08
C PRO A 233 -15.95 4.49 -4.86
N VAL A 234 -15.43 5.14 -3.82
CA VAL A 234 -15.19 4.51 -2.51
C VAL A 234 -16.43 4.70 -1.65
N ARG A 235 -16.86 3.64 -0.96
CA ARG A 235 -17.93 3.76 0.04
C ARG A 235 -17.39 4.57 1.23
N GLU A 236 -18.07 5.65 1.57
CA GLU A 236 -17.70 6.48 2.72
C GLU A 236 -17.61 5.62 3.99
N GLY A 237 -16.55 5.83 4.79
CA GLY A 237 -16.27 5.05 6.00
C GLY A 237 -15.67 3.66 5.77
N HIS A 238 -15.40 3.26 4.52
CA HIS A 238 -14.74 2.00 4.21
C HIS A 238 -13.35 2.28 3.65
N PHE A 239 -12.33 1.72 4.28
CA PHE A 239 -10.99 1.68 3.72
C PHE A 239 -10.89 0.46 2.79
N PRO A 240 -10.13 0.52 1.70
CA PRO A 240 -9.68 -0.69 1.02
C PRO A 240 -9.10 -1.64 2.08
N LEU A 241 -9.46 -2.92 1.99
CA LEU A 241 -9.08 -3.96 2.96
C LEU A 241 -7.59 -3.92 3.31
#